data_AF-A0A848X1M0-F1
#
_entry.id   AF-A0A848X1M0-F1
#
_cell.length_a   1.000
_cell.length_b   1.000
_cell.length_c   1.000
_cell.angle_alpha   90.00
_cell.angle_beta   90.00
_cell.angle_gamma   90.00
#
_symmetry.space_group_name_H-M   'P 1'
#
loop_
_entity.id
_entity.type
_entity.pdbx_description
1 polymer ?
#
loop_
_entity_poly.entity_id
_entity_poly.type
_entity_poly.pdbx_seq_one_letter_code
_entity_poly.pdbx_strand_id
1 'polypeptide(L)'
;MNEVEQNPQLSTRRHDLDALRATAMLLGIALHSALAYITIPFWPVMDDARSIVFDVLFSAVHGFRMPLFFVISGFFTAMLWRKRGIGSLAWHRFRRIFLPLVIFVIPMWLAMWGIFAIIGASGGGGGSVGGGTIWAAARDNDVQKLNQILEANPGIDLNEMDAANKLPPLNWAALAGSPDAANFLLEKGAKVNVRSGDQSTPLSHAAFMGRSQVAKILIENDADLNALNVYQATPLQNTKADMGTVKWVADGLQLDFDEEKIKAGRLEVAALLKTAEAANPIAKTESGGGKKKRDERFGPITNFYLMVTDFWLFHIAPIFGHLWFLWFLCILLVPFLMYAAIASAAGWKGLPERLFHFPLVLVWIVPLTALVQWFHGIREPGGFGPDTSLTIFPYPHTVLIYGIYFFFGALYFDADDCEGKASRFWWISLPLGLLVCYPLGMSLIEEPDAEWVQNAIPAGLVRPLAVVLQALFAWLLIFGMMGLFSRICSRQNRAIRYISDSSYFLYLAHIPLVFLVQHFVKSIPGPAFLKFGITFVVLTGVLLIIYEFVIRYTFIGTLLNGKRTRPPKLPNR
;
A
#
# COMPACT_ATOMS: atom_id res chain seq x y z
N MET A 1 -32.16 -34.32 14.53
CA MET A 1 -31.06 -34.89 13.72
C MET A 1 -30.08 -33.78 13.46
N ASN A 2 -28.81 -33.93 13.87
CA ASN A 2 -27.82 -32.86 13.77
C ASN A 2 -27.52 -32.58 12.29
N GLU A 3 -27.56 -31.32 11.84
CA GLU A 3 -27.14 -30.90 10.47
C GLU A 3 -25.74 -31.43 10.10
N VAL A 4 -24.91 -31.75 11.11
CA VAL A 4 -23.58 -32.36 10.97
C VAL A 4 -23.61 -33.75 10.34
N GLU A 5 -24.69 -34.54 10.50
CA GLU A 5 -24.83 -35.85 9.84
C GLU A 5 -25.23 -35.73 8.36
N GLN A 6 -25.77 -34.58 7.94
CA GLN A 6 -26.27 -34.37 6.57
C GLN A 6 -25.24 -33.71 5.64
N ASN A 7 -24.16 -33.10 6.16
CA ASN A 7 -23.11 -32.47 5.35
C ASN A 7 -21.70 -32.98 5.71
N PRO A 8 -21.10 -33.88 4.90
CA PRO A 8 -19.75 -34.42 5.11
C PRO A 8 -18.62 -33.38 5.16
N GLN A 9 -18.83 -32.17 4.63
CA GLN A 9 -17.86 -31.08 4.73
C GLN A 9 -17.70 -30.54 6.15
N LEU A 10 -18.71 -30.68 7.02
CA LEU A 10 -18.64 -30.21 8.40
C LEU A 10 -17.72 -31.08 9.29
N SER A 11 -17.46 -32.32 8.85
CA SER A 11 -16.59 -33.30 9.53
C SER A 11 -15.19 -33.40 8.90
N THR A 12 -15.04 -33.15 7.59
CA THR A 12 -13.79 -33.36 6.85
C THR A 12 -12.93 -32.08 6.77
N ARG A 13 -11.68 -32.15 7.24
CA ARG A 13 -10.76 -31.00 7.21
C ARG A 13 -10.16 -30.78 5.82
N ARG A 14 -10.30 -29.57 5.28
CA ARG A 14 -9.72 -29.11 4.01
C ARG A 14 -8.23 -28.73 4.15
N HIS A 15 -7.35 -29.72 3.95
CA HIS A 15 -5.89 -29.53 4.03
C HIS A 15 -5.34 -28.60 2.96
N ASP A 16 -5.95 -28.62 1.78
CA ASP A 16 -5.67 -27.75 0.65
C ASP A 16 -5.86 -26.27 0.99
N LEU A 17 -7.00 -25.91 1.61
CA LEU A 17 -7.28 -24.53 2.00
C LEU A 17 -6.41 -24.04 3.16
N ASP A 18 -6.07 -24.93 4.10
CA ASP A 18 -5.10 -24.62 5.17
C ASP A 18 -3.70 -24.31 4.60
N ALA A 19 -3.29 -25.07 3.58
CA ALA A 19 -2.02 -24.89 2.87
C ALA A 19 -2.02 -23.61 2.03
N LEU A 20 -3.14 -23.33 1.36
CA LEU A 20 -3.31 -22.12 0.56
C LEU A 20 -3.25 -20.86 1.43
N ARG A 21 -3.94 -20.84 2.58
CA ARG A 21 -3.86 -19.76 3.56
C ARG A 21 -2.43 -19.55 4.07
N ALA A 22 -1.72 -20.63 4.38
CA ALA A 22 -0.34 -20.58 4.83
C ALA A 22 0.59 -19.97 3.77
N THR A 23 0.44 -20.39 2.52
CA THR A 23 1.22 -19.89 1.39
C THR A 23 0.93 -18.44 1.09
N ALA A 24 -0.35 -18.05 1.08
CA ALA A 24 -0.75 -16.65 0.91
C ALA A 24 -0.13 -15.76 2.00
N MET A 25 0.05 -16.28 3.22
CA MET A 25 0.72 -15.54 4.31
C MET A 25 2.21 -15.38 4.04
N LEU A 26 2.91 -16.44 3.63
CA LEU A 26 4.32 -16.37 3.23
C LEU A 26 4.54 -15.44 2.05
N LEU A 27 3.61 -15.39 1.09
CA LEU A 27 3.63 -14.43 -0.03
C LEU A 27 3.58 -12.98 0.46
N GLY A 28 2.96 -12.71 1.61
CA GLY A 28 2.99 -11.38 2.23
C GLY A 28 4.36 -11.04 2.80
N ILE A 29 5.01 -11.99 3.48
CA ILE A 29 6.38 -11.81 3.97
C ILE A 29 7.34 -11.60 2.81
N ALA A 30 7.18 -12.38 1.73
CA ALA A 30 7.94 -12.18 0.49
C ALA A 30 7.68 -10.78 -0.08
N LEU A 31 6.43 -10.34 -0.20
CA LEU A 31 6.09 -9.00 -0.67
C LEU A 31 6.79 -7.92 0.16
N HIS A 32 6.70 -7.92 1.49
CA HIS A 32 7.37 -6.89 2.29
C HIS A 32 8.90 -6.99 2.25
N SER A 33 9.45 -8.19 2.07
CA SER A 33 10.89 -8.39 1.86
C SER A 33 11.33 -7.77 0.53
N ALA A 34 10.47 -7.77 -0.49
CA ALA A 34 10.72 -7.19 -1.80
C ALA A 34 10.61 -5.65 -1.84
N LEU A 35 9.86 -5.03 -0.94
CA LEU A 35 9.59 -3.58 -0.95
C LEU A 35 10.84 -2.70 -0.79
N ALA A 36 11.98 -3.21 -0.33
CA ALA A 36 13.23 -2.46 -0.32
C ALA A 36 13.86 -2.31 -1.72
N TYR A 37 13.45 -3.12 -2.69
CA TYR A 37 14.06 -3.24 -4.02
C TYR A 37 13.16 -2.74 -5.16
N ILE A 38 11.96 -2.25 -4.84
CA ILE A 38 11.06 -1.62 -5.83
C ILE A 38 11.64 -0.29 -6.30
N THR A 39 11.20 0.20 -7.45
CA THR A 39 11.68 1.48 -8.00
C THR A 39 11.05 2.69 -7.31
N ILE A 40 9.82 2.54 -6.80
CA ILE A 40 9.06 3.61 -6.14
C ILE A 40 9.47 3.73 -4.66
N PRO A 41 10.09 4.84 -4.22
CA PRO A 41 10.69 4.95 -2.88
C PRO A 41 9.68 5.33 -1.78
N PHE A 42 8.60 4.56 -1.61
CA PHE A 42 7.64 4.77 -0.52
C PHE A 42 7.94 3.95 0.74
N TRP A 43 8.84 2.97 0.65
CA TRP A 43 9.15 2.06 1.74
C TRP A 43 10.26 2.64 2.65
N PRO A 44 10.12 2.60 3.99
CA PRO A 44 11.08 3.23 4.91
C PRO A 44 12.54 2.77 4.81
N VAL A 45 12.80 1.56 4.30
CA VAL A 45 14.16 1.04 4.10
C VAL A 45 14.35 0.68 2.64
N MET A 46 15.00 1.57 1.88
CA MET A 46 15.31 1.33 0.47
C MET A 46 16.75 0.82 0.30
N ASP A 47 16.96 -0.07 -0.66
CA ASP A 47 18.26 -0.53 -1.13
C ASP A 47 18.69 0.26 -2.40
N ASP A 48 19.97 0.22 -2.73
CA ASP A 48 20.51 0.83 -3.95
C ASP A 48 20.31 -0.08 -5.17
N ALA A 49 20.24 -1.40 -4.96
CA ALA A 49 20.01 -2.39 -6.01
C ALA A 49 18.52 -2.53 -6.37
N ARG A 50 17.84 -1.43 -6.74
CA ARG A 50 16.41 -1.46 -7.12
C ARG A 50 16.20 -2.06 -8.51
N SER A 51 15.06 -2.70 -8.73
CA SER A 51 14.71 -3.34 -10.01
C SER A 51 13.20 -3.39 -10.25
N ILE A 52 12.81 -3.15 -11.51
CA ILE A 52 11.43 -3.22 -11.97
C ILE A 52 10.79 -4.61 -11.78
N VAL A 53 11.61 -5.66 -11.70
CA VAL A 53 11.10 -7.02 -11.44
C VAL A 53 10.39 -7.09 -10.08
N PHE A 54 10.84 -6.30 -9.09
CA PHE A 54 10.18 -6.24 -7.79
C PHE A 54 8.89 -5.41 -7.82
N ASP A 55 8.76 -4.44 -8.72
CA ASP A 55 7.51 -3.72 -8.95
C ASP A 55 6.44 -4.67 -9.51
N VAL A 56 6.84 -5.49 -10.49
CA VAL A 56 5.99 -6.54 -11.07
C VAL A 56 5.60 -7.56 -10.00
N LEU A 57 6.56 -8.04 -9.21
CA LEU A 57 6.30 -8.97 -8.11
C LEU A 57 5.31 -8.38 -7.11
N PHE A 58 5.54 -7.14 -6.68
CA PHE A 58 4.68 -6.42 -5.74
C PHE A 58 3.26 -6.31 -6.28
N SER A 59 3.10 -5.73 -7.47
CA SER A 59 1.82 -5.48 -8.14
C SER A 59 1.04 -6.78 -8.38
N ALA A 60 1.69 -7.79 -8.96
CA ALA A 60 1.05 -9.08 -9.24
C ALA A 60 0.61 -9.79 -7.95
N VAL A 61 1.46 -9.84 -6.91
CA VAL A 61 1.11 -10.49 -5.64
C VAL A 61 0.04 -9.70 -4.88
N HIS A 62 0.15 -8.37 -4.83
CA HIS A 62 -0.82 -7.49 -4.17
C HIS A 62 -2.22 -7.67 -4.77
N GLY A 63 -2.31 -7.68 -6.11
CA GLY A 63 -3.58 -7.69 -6.85
C GLY A 63 -4.50 -8.88 -6.59
N PHE A 64 -3.99 -10.05 -6.17
CA PHE A 64 -4.83 -11.21 -5.84
C PHE A 64 -4.70 -11.72 -4.41
N ARG A 65 -3.58 -11.49 -3.72
CA ARG A 65 -3.33 -12.10 -2.40
C ARG A 65 -4.34 -11.63 -1.36
N MET A 66 -4.65 -10.33 -1.32
CA MET A 66 -5.63 -9.80 -0.36
C MET A 66 -7.04 -10.31 -0.66
N PRO A 67 -7.56 -10.23 -1.91
CA PRO A 67 -8.79 -10.91 -2.32
C PRO A 67 -8.89 -12.38 -1.89
N LEU A 68 -7.83 -13.16 -2.12
CA LEU A 68 -7.77 -14.57 -1.74
C LEU A 68 -7.98 -14.77 -0.23
N PHE A 69 -7.37 -13.93 0.61
CA PHE A 69 -7.58 -14.00 2.06
C PHE A 69 -9.02 -13.74 2.47
N PHE A 70 -9.70 -12.80 1.82
CA PHE A 70 -11.12 -12.53 2.09
C PHE A 70 -12.00 -13.70 1.67
N VAL A 71 -11.75 -14.32 0.51
CA VAL A 71 -12.45 -15.55 0.08
C VAL A 71 -12.29 -16.66 1.13
N ILE A 72 -11.05 -16.96 1.54
CA ILE A 72 -10.78 -18.00 2.54
C ILE A 72 -11.42 -17.66 3.90
N SER A 73 -11.40 -16.38 4.28
CA SER A 73 -11.98 -15.92 5.55
C SER A 73 -13.50 -16.05 5.56
N GLY A 74 -14.16 -15.71 4.46
CA GLY A 74 -15.59 -15.91 4.24
C GLY A 74 -15.99 -17.37 4.33
N PHE A 75 -15.26 -18.23 3.61
CA PHE A 75 -15.45 -19.68 3.62
C PHE A 75 -15.43 -20.26 5.04
N PHE A 76 -14.39 -19.95 5.82
CA PHE A 76 -14.29 -20.43 7.19
C PHE A 76 -15.31 -19.78 8.15
N THR A 77 -15.82 -18.59 7.83
CA THR A 77 -16.88 -17.93 8.61
C THR A 77 -18.22 -18.64 8.41
N ALA A 78 -18.59 -18.94 7.17
CA ALA A 78 -19.77 -19.75 6.88
C ALA A 78 -19.67 -21.15 7.48
N MET A 79 -18.51 -21.82 7.32
CA MET A 79 -18.27 -23.13 7.94
C MET A 79 -18.48 -23.10 9.45
N LEU A 80 -17.96 -22.09 10.15
CA LEU A 80 -18.11 -21.96 11.60
C LEU A 80 -19.55 -21.64 12.01
N TRP A 81 -20.25 -20.79 11.25
CA TRP A 81 -21.66 -20.51 11.44
C TRP A 81 -22.51 -21.78 11.31
N ARG A 82 -22.38 -22.52 10.20
CA ARG A 82 -23.10 -23.78 9.97
C ARG A 82 -22.78 -24.84 11.02
N LYS A 83 -21.56 -24.84 11.58
CA LYS A 83 -21.13 -25.82 12.59
C LYS A 83 -21.57 -25.49 14.03
N ARG A 84 -21.65 -24.21 14.40
CA ARG A 84 -21.80 -23.79 15.81
C ARG A 84 -22.86 -22.71 16.06
N GLY A 85 -23.53 -22.22 15.02
CA GLY A 85 -24.51 -21.16 15.11
C GLY A 85 -23.92 -19.75 15.23
N ILE A 86 -24.79 -18.74 15.14
CA ILE A 86 -24.45 -17.32 15.03
C ILE A 86 -23.77 -16.81 16.31
N GLY A 87 -24.28 -17.15 17.49
CA GLY A 87 -23.72 -16.69 18.77
C GLY A 87 -22.30 -17.21 19.01
N SER A 88 -22.06 -18.50 18.75
CA SER A 88 -20.73 -19.10 18.87
C SER A 88 -19.75 -18.52 17.85
N LEU A 89 -20.21 -18.26 16.63
CA LEU A 89 -19.42 -17.57 15.61
C LEU A 89 -18.97 -16.18 16.10
N ALA A 90 -19.91 -15.35 16.54
CA ALA A 90 -19.63 -13.98 16.97
C ALA A 90 -18.60 -13.96 18.10
N TRP A 91 -18.81 -14.79 19.13
CA TRP A 91 -17.87 -14.89 20.25
C TRP A 91 -16.50 -15.43 19.84
N HIS A 92 -16.46 -16.42 18.96
CA HIS A 92 -15.22 -16.96 18.45
C HIS A 92 -14.44 -15.91 17.64
N ARG A 93 -15.10 -15.16 16.76
CA ARG A 93 -14.47 -14.11 15.95
C ARG A 93 -14.01 -12.94 16.81
N PHE A 94 -14.79 -12.54 17.81
CA PHE A 94 -14.37 -11.54 18.80
C PHE A 94 -13.06 -11.96 19.49
N ARG A 95 -13.00 -13.17 20.06
CA ARG A 95 -11.81 -13.66 20.77
C ARG A 95 -10.61 -13.92 19.87
N ARG A 96 -10.82 -14.25 18.60
CA ARG A 96 -9.76 -14.65 17.67
C ARG A 96 -9.30 -13.55 16.72
N ILE A 97 -10.08 -12.50 16.51
CA ILE A 97 -9.77 -11.43 15.55
C ILE A 97 -9.72 -10.10 16.27
N PHE A 98 -10.84 -9.68 16.87
CA PHE A 98 -10.94 -8.37 17.51
C PHE A 98 -10.01 -8.23 18.73
N LEU A 99 -10.01 -9.22 19.63
CA LEU A 99 -9.21 -9.15 20.85
C LEU A 99 -7.69 -9.13 20.55
N PRO A 100 -7.13 -10.01 19.67
CA PRO A 100 -5.74 -9.89 19.24
C PRO A 100 -5.44 -8.57 18.53
N LEU A 101 -6.33 -8.07 17.67
CA LEU A 101 -6.15 -6.77 17.00
C LEU A 101 -5.90 -5.67 18.05
N VAL A 102 -6.77 -5.54 19.05
CA VAL A 102 -6.63 -4.50 20.09
C VAL A 102 -5.37 -4.71 20.95
N ILE A 103 -5.07 -5.96 21.33
CA ILE A 103 -3.91 -6.28 22.18
C ILE A 103 -2.59 -6.00 21.46
N PHE A 104 -2.50 -6.28 20.16
CA PHE A 104 -1.24 -6.21 19.40
C PHE A 104 -0.98 -4.86 18.73
N VAL A 105 -1.98 -3.96 18.63
CA VAL A 105 -1.78 -2.61 18.08
C VAL A 105 -0.71 -1.85 18.87
N ILE A 106 -0.86 -1.69 20.19
CA ILE A 106 0.07 -0.89 20.99
C ILE A 106 1.50 -1.48 20.96
N PRO A 107 1.72 -2.79 21.23
CA PRO A 107 3.05 -3.40 21.12
C PRO A 107 3.67 -3.25 19.72
N MET A 108 2.86 -3.32 18.66
CA MET A 108 3.36 -3.10 17.30
C MET A 108 3.85 -1.67 17.12
N TRP A 109 3.10 -0.66 17.56
CA TRP A 109 3.53 0.74 17.50
C TRP A 109 4.82 0.98 18.29
N LEU A 110 4.95 0.41 19.48
CA LEU A 110 6.17 0.50 20.29
C LEU A 110 7.37 -0.17 19.60
N ALA A 111 7.17 -1.37 19.03
CA ALA A 111 8.22 -2.06 18.28
C ALA A 111 8.65 -1.27 17.04
N MET A 112 7.67 -0.70 16.33
CA MET A 112 7.91 0.12 15.15
C MET A 112 8.71 1.38 15.50
N TRP A 113 8.31 2.08 16.56
CA TRP A 113 9.02 3.26 17.07
C TRP A 113 10.46 2.92 17.49
N GLY A 114 10.66 1.82 18.21
CA GLY A 114 11.99 1.35 18.61
C GLY A 114 12.88 1.02 17.42
N ILE A 115 12.34 0.34 16.40
CA ILE A 115 13.10 0.04 15.18
C ILE A 115 13.41 1.31 14.40
N PHE A 116 12.47 2.23 14.29
CA PHE A 116 12.68 3.53 13.68
C PHE A 116 13.81 4.33 14.35
N ALA A 117 13.87 4.30 15.68
CA ALA A 117 15.00 4.85 16.42
C ALA A 117 16.34 4.14 16.10
N ILE A 118 16.35 2.81 15.96
CA ILE A 118 17.57 2.04 15.62
C ILE A 118 18.06 2.36 14.20
N ILE A 119 17.15 2.40 13.22
CA ILE A 119 17.52 2.58 11.82
C ILE A 119 17.83 4.05 11.47
N GLY A 120 17.73 4.96 12.44
CA GLY A 120 17.93 6.39 12.26
C GLY A 120 16.83 7.06 11.44
N ALA A 121 15.69 6.39 11.24
CA ALA A 121 14.52 6.97 10.60
C ALA A 121 13.53 7.31 11.71
N SER A 122 13.56 8.54 12.21
CA SER A 122 12.51 9.00 13.12
C SER A 122 11.17 8.94 12.37
N GLY A 123 10.19 8.24 12.93
CA GLY A 123 8.79 8.42 12.54
C GLY A 123 8.45 9.89 12.78
N GLY A 124 8.38 10.66 11.69
CA GLY A 124 8.51 12.12 11.69
C GLY A 124 9.92 12.54 11.28
N GLY A 125 10.14 12.77 9.97
CA GLY A 125 11.34 13.45 9.50
C GLY A 125 11.42 14.85 10.12
N GLY A 126 12.56 15.52 10.26
CA GLY A 126 13.89 15.22 9.77
C GLY A 126 14.98 15.44 10.82
N GLY A 127 16.21 15.04 10.46
CA GLY A 127 17.37 15.33 11.29
C GLY A 127 17.68 16.83 11.30
N SER A 128 17.97 17.38 12.48
CA SER A 128 18.40 18.78 12.59
C SER A 128 19.70 18.97 11.80
N VAL A 129 19.66 19.84 10.80
CA VAL A 129 20.89 20.33 10.16
C VAL A 129 21.72 21.03 11.22
N GLY A 130 22.95 20.56 11.46
CA GLY A 130 23.83 21.15 12.47
C GLY A 130 24.03 22.64 12.23
N GLY A 131 23.86 23.47 13.28
CA GLY A 131 23.79 24.93 13.22
C GLY A 131 25.04 25.67 12.73
N GLY A 132 26.05 24.97 12.21
CA GLY A 132 27.27 25.55 11.61
C GLY A 132 27.49 25.19 10.13
N THR A 133 26.52 24.53 9.48
CA THR A 133 26.68 24.04 8.10
C THR A 133 26.14 25.03 7.06
N ILE A 134 26.56 24.85 5.79
CA ILE A 134 26.10 25.68 4.66
C ILE A 134 24.57 25.59 4.46
N TRP A 135 23.96 24.42 4.70
CA TRP A 135 22.52 24.23 4.61
C TRP A 135 21.76 24.99 5.70
N ALA A 136 22.28 25.02 6.94
CA ALA A 136 21.68 25.81 8.02
C ALA A 136 21.77 27.32 7.74
N ALA A 137 22.93 27.79 7.26
CA ALA A 137 23.10 29.20 6.89
C ALA A 137 22.17 29.60 5.73
N ALA A 138 21.94 28.71 4.76
CA ALA A 138 20.98 28.93 3.68
C ALA A 138 19.53 28.99 4.18
N ARG A 139 19.16 28.10 5.11
CA ARG A 139 17.85 28.10 5.78
C ARG A 139 17.63 29.40 6.57
N ASP A 140 18.63 29.83 7.34
CA ASP A 140 18.51 30.95 8.27
C ASP A 140 18.67 32.34 7.60
N ASN A 141 18.84 32.38 6.27
CA ASN A 141 19.09 33.59 5.47
C ASN A 141 20.38 34.36 5.89
N ASP A 142 21.37 33.65 6.42
CA ASP A 142 22.60 34.23 6.94
C ASP A 142 23.70 34.27 5.87
N VAL A 143 23.69 35.33 5.06
CA VAL A 143 24.67 35.54 3.97
C VAL A 143 26.09 35.71 4.49
N GLN A 144 26.27 36.30 5.67
CA GLN A 144 27.58 36.52 6.26
C GLN A 144 28.24 35.19 6.60
N LYS A 145 27.48 34.27 7.18
CA LYS A 145 27.93 32.92 7.49
C LYS A 145 28.09 32.05 6.25
N LEU A 146 27.22 32.19 5.24
CA LEU A 146 27.43 31.55 3.93
C LEU A 146 28.78 31.99 3.33
N ASN A 147 29.09 33.29 3.37
CA ASN A 147 30.36 33.79 2.87
C ASN A 147 31.56 33.27 3.68
N GLN A 148 31.49 33.28 5.02
CA GLN A 148 32.54 32.73 5.88
C GLN A 148 32.80 31.23 5.60
N ILE A 149 31.75 30.44 5.39
CA ILE A 149 31.89 28.99 5.10
C ILE A 149 32.56 28.77 3.75
N LEU A 150 32.22 29.56 2.73
CA LEU A 150 32.82 29.45 1.39
C LEU A 150 34.27 29.96 1.36
N GLU A 151 34.60 31.00 2.12
CA GLU A 151 35.98 31.48 2.28
C GLU A 151 36.85 30.46 3.01
N ALA A 152 36.32 29.81 4.05
CA ALA A 152 37.03 28.76 4.78
C ALA A 152 37.24 27.48 3.94
N ASN A 153 36.35 27.21 2.98
CA ASN A 153 36.39 26.01 2.14
C ASN A 153 36.00 26.34 0.67
N PRO A 154 36.96 26.84 -0.13
CA PRO A 154 36.69 27.30 -1.51
C PRO A 154 36.30 26.20 -2.51
N GLY A 155 36.27 24.93 -2.09
CA GLY A 155 35.89 23.78 -2.91
C GLY A 155 34.56 23.11 -2.55
N ILE A 156 33.73 23.73 -1.69
CA ILE A 156 32.41 23.18 -1.34
C ILE A 156 31.53 23.11 -2.59
N ASP A 157 30.93 21.95 -2.85
CA ASP A 157 29.90 21.81 -3.88
C ASP A 157 28.57 22.40 -3.35
N LEU A 158 28.17 23.53 -3.92
CA LEU A 158 26.91 24.23 -3.60
C LEU A 158 25.65 23.42 -3.97
N ASN A 159 25.80 22.28 -4.62
CA ASN A 159 24.71 21.37 -4.98
C ASN A 159 24.69 20.11 -4.11
N GLU A 160 25.64 19.95 -3.17
CA GLU A 160 25.70 18.82 -2.27
C GLU A 160 24.45 18.78 -1.39
N MET A 161 23.86 17.60 -1.25
CA MET A 161 22.67 17.41 -0.44
C MET A 161 23.05 17.17 1.02
N ASP A 162 22.27 17.72 1.96
CA ASP A 162 22.48 17.40 3.37
C ASP A 162 22.20 15.91 3.63
N ALA A 163 22.98 15.30 4.52
CA ALA A 163 22.91 13.86 4.76
C ALA A 163 21.55 13.40 5.31
N ALA A 164 20.85 14.26 6.06
CA ALA A 164 19.64 13.93 6.80
C ALA A 164 18.37 14.07 5.95
N ASN A 165 18.24 15.15 5.17
CA ASN A 165 17.02 15.52 4.47
C ASN A 165 17.19 15.47 2.94
N LYS A 166 18.40 15.22 2.45
CA LYS A 166 18.72 15.12 1.01
C LYS A 166 18.34 16.39 0.24
N LEU A 167 18.54 17.56 0.87
CA LEU A 167 18.25 18.86 0.30
C LEU A 167 19.55 19.65 0.04
N PRO A 168 19.77 20.15 -1.17
CA PRO A 168 20.83 21.13 -1.46
C PRO A 168 20.61 22.46 -0.70
N PRO A 169 21.66 23.30 -0.51
CA PRO A 169 21.55 24.59 0.15
C PRO A 169 20.51 25.51 -0.48
N LEU A 170 20.42 25.53 -1.81
CA LEU A 170 19.43 26.36 -2.52
C LEU A 170 17.98 25.89 -2.27
N ASN A 171 17.76 24.58 -2.09
CA ASN A 171 16.45 24.05 -1.73
C ASN A 171 16.07 24.41 -0.29
N TRP A 172 17.05 24.44 0.63
CA TRP A 172 16.83 24.92 2.00
C TRP A 172 16.41 26.40 2.02
N ALA A 173 17.10 27.25 1.25
CA ALA A 173 16.72 28.66 1.12
C ALA A 173 15.31 28.82 0.51
N ALA A 174 14.95 27.99 -0.47
CA ALA A 174 13.63 27.99 -1.08
C ALA A 174 12.50 27.52 -0.16
N LEU A 175 12.73 26.53 0.69
CA LEU A 175 11.76 26.07 1.69
C LEU A 175 11.57 27.08 2.82
N ALA A 176 12.68 27.63 3.33
CA ALA A 176 12.67 28.59 4.43
C ALA A 176 12.14 29.97 4.02
N GLY A 177 12.25 30.33 2.74
CA GLY A 177 11.87 31.65 2.26
C GLY A 177 12.97 32.67 2.49
N SER A 178 14.21 32.29 2.18
CA SER A 178 15.43 33.04 2.45
C SER A 178 15.98 33.69 1.17
N PRO A 179 15.50 34.88 0.77
CA PRO A 179 15.78 35.47 -0.54
C PRO A 179 17.25 35.89 -0.69
N ASP A 180 17.87 36.41 0.36
CA ASP A 180 19.26 36.88 0.29
C ASP A 180 20.23 35.71 0.16
N ALA A 181 19.98 34.63 0.91
CA ALA A 181 20.71 33.38 0.76
C ALA A 181 20.50 32.75 -0.63
N ALA A 182 19.28 32.76 -1.17
CA ALA A 182 19.00 32.25 -2.51
C ALA A 182 19.77 33.01 -3.60
N ASN A 183 19.72 34.35 -3.57
CA ASN A 183 20.50 35.21 -4.48
C ASN A 183 22.01 34.94 -4.34
N PHE A 184 22.53 34.95 -3.12
CA PHE A 184 23.95 34.73 -2.88
C PHE A 184 24.42 33.36 -3.38
N LEU A 185 23.65 32.29 -3.14
CA LEU A 185 23.99 30.95 -3.63
C LEU A 185 24.00 30.88 -5.16
N LEU A 186 23.04 31.53 -5.83
CA LEU A 186 23.00 31.61 -7.30
C LEU A 186 24.19 32.40 -7.85
N GLU A 187 24.54 33.54 -7.24
CA GLU A 187 25.72 34.35 -7.60
C GLU A 187 27.04 33.56 -7.43
N LYS A 188 27.10 32.66 -6.45
CA LYS A 188 28.26 31.77 -6.22
C LYS A 188 28.23 30.50 -7.09
N GLY A 189 27.25 30.34 -7.97
CA GLY A 189 27.21 29.27 -8.97
C GLY A 189 26.40 28.03 -8.57
N ALA A 190 25.52 28.12 -7.57
CA ALA A 190 24.54 27.05 -7.31
C ALA A 190 23.64 26.85 -8.53
N LYS A 191 23.32 25.59 -8.88
CA LYS A 191 22.44 25.31 -10.02
C LYS A 191 21.00 25.67 -9.67
N VAL A 192 20.40 26.59 -10.43
CA VAL A 192 18.99 27.01 -10.25
C VAL A 192 17.99 25.84 -10.28
N ASN A 193 18.28 24.82 -11.08
CA ASN A 193 17.47 23.61 -11.25
C ASN A 193 18.07 22.38 -10.53
N VAL A 194 18.85 22.58 -9.45
CA VAL A 194 19.36 21.49 -8.63
C VAL A 194 18.19 20.64 -8.10
N ARG A 195 18.36 19.33 -8.03
CA ARG A 195 17.31 18.41 -7.62
C ARG A 195 17.58 17.86 -6.22
N SER A 196 16.58 17.88 -5.35
CA SER A 196 16.64 17.19 -4.05
C SER A 196 16.44 15.68 -4.19
N GLY A 197 16.50 14.94 -3.07
CA GLY A 197 16.33 13.48 -3.04
C GLY A 197 14.99 12.98 -3.64
N ASP A 198 13.95 13.81 -3.65
CA ASP A 198 12.64 13.57 -4.27
C ASP A 198 12.53 14.15 -5.70
N GLN A 199 13.65 14.53 -6.31
CA GLN A 199 13.75 15.19 -7.61
C GLN A 199 13.09 16.58 -7.69
N SER A 200 12.63 17.17 -6.58
CA SER A 200 12.06 18.52 -6.55
C SER A 200 13.14 19.59 -6.76
N THR A 201 12.80 20.67 -7.49
CA THR A 201 13.69 21.83 -7.69
C THR A 201 13.48 22.88 -6.60
N PRO A 202 14.40 23.86 -6.43
CA PRO A 202 14.17 25.02 -5.59
C PRO A 202 12.82 25.71 -5.89
N LEU A 203 12.43 25.82 -7.16
CA LEU A 203 11.16 26.44 -7.54
C LEU A 203 9.96 25.60 -7.08
N SER A 204 10.04 24.28 -7.18
CA SER A 204 9.04 23.35 -6.63
C SER A 204 8.84 23.55 -5.11
N HIS A 205 9.93 23.74 -4.36
CA HIS A 205 9.92 23.95 -2.92
C HIS A 205 9.39 25.33 -2.51
N ALA A 206 9.80 26.39 -3.22
CA ALA A 206 9.27 27.74 -3.02
C ALA A 206 7.76 27.79 -3.31
N ALA A 207 7.30 27.09 -4.35
CA ALA A 207 5.89 26.96 -4.67
C ALA A 207 5.12 26.14 -3.61
N PHE A 208 5.73 25.09 -3.06
CA PHE A 208 5.15 24.30 -1.97
C PHE A 208 5.01 25.14 -0.69
N MET A 209 6.02 25.90 -0.27
CA MET A 209 5.95 26.72 0.96
C MET A 209 5.36 28.12 0.75
N GLY A 210 4.98 28.48 -0.47
CA GLY A 210 4.44 29.81 -0.78
C GLY A 210 5.46 30.95 -0.63
N ARG A 211 6.75 30.69 -0.89
CA ARG A 211 7.83 31.67 -0.75
C ARG A 211 7.95 32.54 -2.01
N SER A 212 7.02 33.49 -2.19
CA SER A 212 6.88 34.26 -3.43
C SER A 212 8.13 35.04 -3.84
N GLN A 213 8.84 35.65 -2.89
CA GLN A 213 10.08 36.38 -3.17
C GLN A 213 11.19 35.47 -3.70
N VAL A 214 11.38 34.28 -3.11
CA VAL A 214 12.37 33.30 -3.59
C VAL A 214 11.96 32.73 -4.94
N ALA A 215 10.66 32.44 -5.14
CA ALA A 215 10.16 31.99 -6.44
C ALA A 215 10.44 33.00 -7.55
N LYS A 216 10.27 34.31 -7.28
CA LYS A 216 10.61 35.38 -8.23
C LYS A 216 12.10 35.37 -8.60
N ILE A 217 12.99 35.30 -7.60
CA ILE A 217 14.45 35.21 -7.80
C ILE A 217 14.79 34.01 -8.70
N LEU A 218 14.21 32.84 -8.42
CA LEU A 218 14.47 31.63 -9.18
C LEU A 218 13.99 31.76 -10.64
N ILE A 219 12.80 32.33 -10.87
CA ILE A 219 12.27 32.58 -12.21
C ILE A 219 13.16 33.57 -12.98
N GLU A 220 13.65 34.63 -12.33
CA GLU A 220 14.57 35.62 -12.92
C GLU A 220 15.95 35.01 -13.26
N ASN A 221 16.30 33.87 -12.68
CA ASN A 221 17.52 33.10 -12.95
C ASN A 221 17.26 31.84 -13.80
N ASP A 222 16.25 31.86 -14.67
CA ASP A 222 15.92 30.79 -15.63
C ASP A 222 15.59 29.42 -14.98
N ALA A 223 14.89 29.43 -13.84
CA ALA A 223 14.33 28.21 -13.28
C ALA A 223 13.34 27.54 -14.25
N ASP A 224 13.42 26.22 -14.35
CA ASP A 224 12.51 25.42 -15.17
C ASP A 224 11.13 25.38 -14.51
N LEU A 225 10.18 26.10 -15.12
CA LEU A 225 8.81 26.24 -14.66
C LEU A 225 8.01 24.93 -14.73
N ASN A 226 8.48 23.97 -15.54
CA ASN A 226 7.81 22.71 -15.81
C ASN A 226 8.55 21.50 -15.24
N ALA A 227 9.56 21.72 -14.39
CA ALA A 227 10.34 20.65 -13.80
C ALA A 227 9.45 19.68 -13.00
N LEU A 228 9.55 18.39 -13.32
CA LEU A 228 8.78 17.34 -12.66
C LEU A 228 9.59 16.72 -11.52
N ASN A 229 8.95 16.62 -10.35
CA ASN A 229 9.48 15.82 -9.23
C ASN A 229 9.10 14.34 -9.37
N VAL A 230 9.46 13.51 -8.39
CA VAL A 230 9.12 12.06 -8.39
C VAL A 230 7.61 11.80 -8.48
N TYR A 231 6.77 12.75 -8.06
CA TYR A 231 5.31 12.66 -8.12
C TYR A 231 4.72 13.16 -9.45
N GLN A 232 5.55 13.42 -10.46
CA GLN A 232 5.14 14.05 -11.73
C GLN A 232 4.45 15.41 -11.53
N ALA A 233 4.76 16.09 -10.42
CA ALA A 233 4.16 17.37 -10.08
C ALA A 233 5.04 18.55 -10.52
N THR A 234 4.45 19.51 -11.24
CA THR A 234 5.10 20.78 -11.59
C THR A 234 5.13 21.74 -10.38
N PRO A 235 6.02 22.75 -10.37
CA PRO A 235 5.98 23.81 -9.37
C PRO A 235 4.59 24.44 -9.21
N LEU A 236 3.87 24.67 -10.30
CA LEU A 236 2.51 25.21 -10.26
C LEU A 236 1.54 24.27 -9.53
N GLN A 237 1.67 22.96 -9.71
CA GLN A 237 0.83 21.97 -9.01
C GLN A 237 1.17 21.90 -7.52
N ASN A 238 2.44 22.07 -7.13
CA ASN A 238 2.85 22.06 -5.71
C ASN A 238 2.23 23.20 -4.90
N THR A 239 1.81 24.31 -5.53
CA THR A 239 1.03 25.38 -4.85
C THR A 239 -0.31 24.89 -4.30
N LYS A 240 -0.80 23.73 -4.78
CA LYS A 240 -2.10 23.15 -4.42
C LYS A 240 -2.01 22.00 -3.40
N ALA A 241 -0.82 21.68 -2.91
CA ALA A 241 -0.65 20.62 -1.91
C ALA A 241 -1.51 20.89 -0.66
N ASP A 242 -2.04 19.85 -0.03
CA ASP A 242 -2.92 20.00 1.12
C ASP A 242 -2.15 20.56 2.34
N MET A 243 -2.82 21.38 3.16
CA MET A 243 -2.18 22.05 4.29
C MET A 243 -1.71 21.08 5.38
N GLY A 244 -2.28 19.87 5.46
CA GLY A 244 -1.83 18.84 6.39
C GLY A 244 -0.42 18.36 6.05
N THR A 245 -0.18 18.07 4.77
CA THR A 245 1.14 17.71 4.25
C THR A 245 2.15 18.84 4.41
N VAL A 246 1.75 20.09 4.15
CA VAL A 246 2.63 21.26 4.31
C VAL A 246 3.04 21.44 5.75
N LYS A 247 2.07 21.36 6.67
CA LYS A 247 2.33 21.46 8.09
C LYS A 247 3.25 20.35 8.56
N TRP A 248 2.99 19.11 8.13
CA TRP A 248 3.82 17.97 8.48
C TRP A 248 5.27 18.12 8.01
N VAL A 249 5.48 18.61 6.77
CA VAL A 249 6.83 18.90 6.24
C VAL A 249 7.48 20.06 6.99
N ALA A 250 6.73 21.13 7.27
CA ALA A 250 7.26 22.30 7.99
C ALA A 250 7.68 21.93 9.42
N ASP A 251 6.84 21.21 10.16
CA ASP A 251 7.14 20.70 11.49
C ASP A 251 8.38 19.79 11.44
N GLY A 252 8.46 18.93 10.43
CA GLY A 252 9.56 18.00 10.28
C GLY A 252 10.91 18.65 9.97
N LEU A 253 10.90 19.71 9.18
CA LEU A 253 12.10 20.48 8.83
C LEU A 253 12.37 21.64 9.79
N GLN A 254 11.57 21.79 10.85
CA GLN A 254 11.63 22.89 11.82
C GLN A 254 11.54 24.27 11.16
N LEU A 255 10.63 24.40 10.19
CA LEU A 255 10.37 25.64 9.47
C LEU A 255 9.18 26.39 10.10
N ASP A 256 9.20 27.71 10.01
CA ASP A 256 8.08 28.54 10.46
C ASP A 256 6.82 28.25 9.61
N PHE A 257 5.72 27.94 10.29
CA PHE A 257 4.44 27.58 9.69
C PHE A 257 3.37 28.60 10.08
N ASP A 258 3.01 29.44 9.11
CA ASP A 258 1.90 30.39 9.19
C ASP A 258 0.97 30.14 8.00
N GLU A 259 -0.16 29.47 8.27
CA GLU A 259 -1.07 28.97 7.24
C GLU A 259 -1.59 30.09 6.32
N GLU A 260 -1.90 31.26 6.88
CA GLU A 260 -2.44 32.39 6.12
C GLU A 260 -1.38 33.02 5.21
N LYS A 261 -0.15 33.19 5.72
CA LYS A 261 0.98 33.66 4.89
C LYS A 261 1.32 32.67 3.78
N ILE A 262 1.34 31.38 4.08
CA ILE A 262 1.63 30.34 3.08
C ILE A 262 0.55 30.31 1.99
N LYS A 263 -0.73 30.42 2.35
CA LYS A 263 -1.83 30.52 1.37
C LYS A 263 -1.68 31.75 0.47
N ALA A 264 -1.44 32.92 1.05
CA ALA A 264 -1.27 34.16 0.30
C ALA A 264 -0.07 34.08 -0.65
N GLY A 265 1.07 33.63 -0.14
CA GLY A 265 2.29 33.46 -0.93
C GLY A 265 2.15 32.41 -2.04
N ARG A 266 1.42 31.31 -1.81
CA ARG A 266 1.10 30.32 -2.86
C ARG A 266 0.25 30.90 -3.99
N LEU A 267 -0.69 31.80 -3.67
CA LEU A 267 -1.49 32.50 -4.69
C LEU A 267 -0.59 33.41 -5.54
N GLU A 268 0.35 34.13 -4.91
CA GLU A 268 1.33 34.95 -5.61
C GLU A 268 2.26 34.12 -6.49
N VAL A 269 2.83 33.02 -5.97
CA VAL A 269 3.68 32.10 -6.76
C VAL A 269 2.90 31.53 -7.94
N ALA A 270 1.65 31.10 -7.73
CA ALA A 270 0.82 30.60 -8.82
C ALA A 270 0.52 31.67 -9.89
N ALA A 271 0.39 32.94 -9.50
CA ALA A 271 0.26 34.04 -10.44
C ALA A 271 1.55 34.27 -11.23
N LEU A 272 2.71 34.31 -10.55
CA LEU A 272 4.04 34.46 -11.16
C LEU A 272 4.32 33.36 -12.20
N LEU A 273 4.05 32.10 -11.85
CA LEU A 273 4.26 30.96 -12.74
C LEU A 273 3.38 31.04 -13.98
N LYS A 274 2.09 31.38 -13.84
CA LYS A 274 1.19 31.55 -14.99
C LYS A 274 1.59 32.72 -15.90
N THR A 275 2.07 33.82 -15.32
CA THR A 275 2.57 34.94 -16.13
C THR A 275 3.88 34.59 -16.85
N ALA A 276 4.76 33.83 -16.21
CA ALA A 276 6.02 33.39 -16.81
C ALA A 276 5.78 32.32 -17.91
N GLU A 277 4.83 31.41 -17.71
CA GLU A 277 4.36 30.46 -18.73
C GLU A 277 3.74 31.17 -19.94
N ALA A 278 2.97 32.25 -19.71
CA ALA A 278 2.37 33.03 -20.79
C ALA A 278 3.39 33.81 -21.65
N ALA A 279 4.57 34.11 -21.09
CA ALA A 279 5.64 34.84 -21.77
C ALA A 279 6.57 33.95 -22.62
N ASN A 280 6.51 32.61 -22.46
CA ASN A 280 7.38 31.67 -23.17
C ASN A 280 6.56 30.58 -23.90
N PRO A 281 6.18 30.78 -25.18
CA PRO A 281 5.16 29.95 -25.84
C PRO A 281 5.63 28.57 -26.32
N ILE A 282 6.87 28.15 -26.05
CA ILE A 282 7.39 26.83 -26.48
C ILE A 282 7.23 25.82 -25.35
N ALA A 283 5.98 25.45 -25.06
CA ALA A 283 5.59 24.17 -24.44
C ALA A 283 4.06 24.10 -24.38
N LYS A 284 3.40 24.11 -25.55
CA LYS A 284 2.01 23.67 -25.64
C LYS A 284 1.99 22.16 -25.83
N THR A 285 1.79 21.45 -24.73
CA THR A 285 0.89 20.29 -24.70
C THR A 285 0.27 20.18 -23.32
N GLU A 286 -1.02 20.53 -23.29
CA GLU A 286 -2.02 20.20 -22.26
C GLU A 286 -1.86 20.80 -20.86
N SER A 287 -2.01 22.12 -20.76
CA SER A 287 -2.39 22.80 -19.52
C SER A 287 -3.84 23.32 -19.58
N GLY A 288 -4.74 22.63 -18.88
CA GLY A 288 -6.09 23.12 -18.58
C GLY A 288 -6.14 23.70 -17.16
N GLY A 289 -6.08 25.02 -17.03
CA GLY A 289 -6.20 25.74 -15.75
C GLY A 289 -7.59 26.32 -15.49
N GLY A 290 -8.07 26.20 -14.25
CA GLY A 290 -8.82 27.27 -13.57
C GLY A 290 -10.36 27.20 -13.52
N LYS A 291 -10.89 26.49 -12.52
CA LYS A 291 -12.06 26.76 -11.64
C LYS A 291 -12.42 25.43 -10.97
N LYS A 292 -13.01 25.42 -9.76
CA LYS A 292 -13.69 24.23 -9.20
C LYS A 292 -14.86 23.85 -10.13
N LYS A 293 -14.55 23.26 -11.27
CA LYS A 293 -15.48 22.45 -12.04
C LYS A 293 -15.40 21.07 -11.44
N ARG A 294 -16.55 20.44 -11.21
CA ARG A 294 -16.67 18.97 -11.12
C ARG A 294 -15.70 18.40 -12.15
N ASP A 295 -14.82 17.49 -11.75
CA ASP A 295 -13.85 16.90 -12.67
C ASP A 295 -14.67 16.31 -13.83
N GLU A 296 -14.68 16.99 -15.00
CA GLU A 296 -15.53 16.62 -16.14
C GLU A 296 -15.06 15.29 -16.76
N ARG A 297 -13.86 14.82 -16.37
CA ARG A 297 -13.33 13.46 -16.63
C ARG A 297 -14.15 12.36 -15.97
N PHE A 298 -14.87 12.68 -14.92
CA PHE A 298 -15.58 11.71 -14.10
C PHE A 298 -17.09 11.98 -14.15
N GLY A 299 -17.88 10.95 -14.40
CA GLY A 299 -19.34 11.06 -14.46
C GLY A 299 -19.94 11.59 -13.14
N PRO A 300 -21.20 12.03 -13.14
CA PRO A 300 -21.88 12.61 -11.97
C PRO A 300 -21.81 11.70 -10.72
N ILE A 301 -21.83 10.38 -10.91
CA ILE A 301 -21.73 9.37 -9.85
C ILE A 301 -20.35 9.42 -9.16
N THR A 302 -19.27 9.49 -9.94
CA THR A 302 -17.91 9.54 -9.40
C THR A 302 -17.63 10.85 -8.66
N ASN A 303 -18.16 11.97 -9.17
CA ASN A 303 -18.05 13.27 -8.50
C ASN A 303 -18.80 13.29 -7.15
N PHE A 304 -20.00 12.69 -7.10
CA PHE A 304 -20.72 12.52 -5.83
C PHE A 304 -19.95 11.63 -4.85
N TYR A 305 -19.38 10.53 -5.34
CA TYR A 305 -18.55 9.64 -4.55
C TYR A 305 -17.32 10.34 -3.94
N LEU A 306 -16.61 11.17 -4.72
CA LEU A 306 -15.49 11.97 -4.23
C LEU A 306 -15.92 12.94 -3.12
N MET A 307 -17.02 13.66 -3.32
CA MET A 307 -17.58 14.56 -2.30
C MET A 307 -17.89 13.84 -0.98
N VAL A 308 -18.48 12.64 -1.02
CA VAL A 308 -18.77 11.85 0.17
C VAL A 308 -17.48 11.38 0.85
N THR A 309 -16.49 10.98 0.07
CA THR A 309 -15.23 10.41 0.60
C THR A 309 -14.20 11.47 1.01
N ASP A 310 -14.39 12.74 0.66
CA ASP A 310 -13.60 13.89 1.15
C ASP A 310 -13.94 14.28 2.59
N PHE A 311 -14.95 13.64 3.19
CA PHE A 311 -15.30 13.88 4.59
C PHE A 311 -14.17 13.44 5.54
N TRP A 312 -13.92 14.25 6.58
CA TRP A 312 -12.79 14.08 7.51
C TRP A 312 -12.74 12.70 8.18
N LEU A 313 -13.90 12.04 8.36
CA LEU A 313 -14.01 10.70 8.96
C LEU A 313 -13.14 9.65 8.24
N PHE A 314 -13.02 9.75 6.91
CA PHE A 314 -12.24 8.80 6.10
C PHE A 314 -10.73 9.08 6.14
N HIS A 315 -10.29 10.17 6.78
CA HIS A 315 -8.90 10.62 6.85
C HIS A 315 -8.33 10.53 8.28
N ILE A 316 -9.04 9.88 9.20
CA ILE A 316 -8.56 9.67 10.57
C ILE A 316 -7.32 8.76 10.54
N ALA A 317 -6.31 9.15 11.32
CA ALA A 317 -4.98 8.54 11.36
C ALA A 317 -5.00 7.00 11.36
N PRO A 318 -4.05 6.33 10.67
CA PRO A 318 -4.09 4.90 10.44
C PRO A 318 -3.67 4.09 11.69
N ILE A 319 -4.57 3.99 12.69
CA ILE A 319 -4.29 3.31 13.98
C ILE A 319 -3.85 1.86 13.79
N PHE A 320 -4.44 1.14 12.83
CA PHE A 320 -4.17 -0.28 12.65
C PHE A 320 -2.93 -0.55 11.80
N GLY A 321 -2.46 0.43 11.00
CA GLY A 321 -1.33 0.27 10.09
C GLY A 321 -1.42 -1.05 9.31
N HIS A 322 -0.38 -1.89 9.41
CA HIS A 322 -0.35 -3.19 8.74
C HIS A 322 -1.48 -4.16 9.18
N LEU A 323 -2.12 -3.95 10.33
CA LEU A 323 -3.20 -4.78 10.85
C LEU A 323 -4.58 -4.50 10.23
N TRP A 324 -4.68 -3.59 9.27
CA TRP A 324 -5.93 -3.18 8.62
C TRP A 324 -6.81 -4.36 8.17
N PHE A 325 -6.20 -5.46 7.68
CA PHE A 325 -6.95 -6.64 7.24
C PHE A 325 -7.81 -7.25 8.35
N LEU A 326 -7.31 -7.30 9.60
CA LEU A 326 -8.09 -7.80 10.74
C LEU A 326 -9.25 -6.87 11.07
N TRP A 327 -9.04 -5.56 10.92
CA TRP A 327 -10.08 -4.57 11.13
C TRP A 327 -11.20 -4.70 10.09
N PHE A 328 -10.86 -4.94 8.82
CA PHE A 328 -11.85 -5.24 7.78
C PHE A 328 -12.65 -6.51 8.08
N LEU A 329 -12.03 -7.56 8.62
CA LEU A 329 -12.77 -8.75 9.05
C LEU A 329 -13.74 -8.46 10.20
N CYS A 330 -13.42 -7.52 11.10
CA CYS A 330 -14.34 -7.05 12.13
C CYS A 330 -15.53 -6.29 11.52
N ILE A 331 -15.26 -5.40 10.55
CA ILE A 331 -16.31 -4.64 9.84
C ILE A 331 -17.24 -5.60 9.08
N LEU A 332 -16.69 -6.54 8.30
CA LEU A 332 -17.44 -7.50 7.49
C LEU A 332 -18.19 -8.54 8.32
N LEU A 333 -17.79 -8.77 9.58
CA LEU A 333 -18.52 -9.66 10.47
C LEU A 333 -19.94 -9.13 10.76
N VAL A 334 -20.12 -7.80 10.89
CA VAL A 334 -21.42 -7.20 11.18
C VAL A 334 -22.48 -7.51 10.11
N PRO A 335 -22.27 -7.16 8.81
CA PRO A 335 -23.22 -7.51 7.77
C PRO A 335 -23.31 -9.03 7.57
N PHE A 336 -22.25 -9.80 7.85
CA PHE A 336 -22.33 -11.26 7.80
C PHE A 336 -23.28 -11.83 8.86
N LEU A 337 -23.25 -11.32 10.09
CA LEU A 337 -24.16 -11.76 11.15
C LEU A 337 -25.62 -11.41 10.81
N MET A 338 -25.85 -10.25 10.19
CA MET A 338 -27.17 -9.87 9.67
C MET A 338 -27.62 -10.83 8.56
N TYR A 339 -26.75 -11.08 7.58
CA TYR A 339 -26.99 -12.06 6.51
C TYR A 339 -27.31 -13.44 7.09
N ALA A 340 -26.52 -13.92 8.04
CA ALA A 340 -26.71 -15.21 8.70
C ALA A 340 -28.05 -15.28 9.43
N ALA A 341 -28.44 -14.24 10.15
CA ALA A 341 -29.73 -14.18 10.85
C ALA A 341 -30.91 -14.23 9.87
N ILE A 342 -30.85 -13.44 8.78
CA ILE A 342 -31.88 -13.41 7.74
C ILE A 342 -31.95 -14.77 7.01
N ALA A 343 -30.81 -15.33 6.64
CA ALA A 343 -30.71 -16.61 5.94
C ALA A 343 -31.24 -17.76 6.81
N SER A 344 -30.92 -17.77 8.12
CA SER A 344 -31.48 -18.72 9.07
C SER A 344 -33.00 -18.56 9.22
N ALA A 345 -33.51 -17.33 9.31
CA ALA A 345 -34.94 -17.07 9.43
C ALA A 345 -35.72 -17.45 8.16
N ALA A 346 -35.14 -17.26 6.98
CA ALA A 346 -35.74 -17.56 5.69
C ALA A 346 -35.55 -19.02 5.23
N GLY A 347 -34.84 -19.86 5.99
CA GLY A 347 -34.50 -21.22 5.56
C GLY A 347 -33.63 -21.29 4.30
N TRP A 348 -32.81 -20.26 4.07
CA TRP A 348 -31.98 -20.12 2.87
C TRP A 348 -30.89 -21.21 2.84
N LYS A 349 -30.85 -21.99 1.75
CA LYS A 349 -29.91 -23.11 1.56
C LYS A 349 -28.67 -22.79 0.71
N GLY A 350 -28.56 -21.59 0.17
CA GLY A 350 -27.44 -21.19 -0.69
C GLY A 350 -27.90 -20.86 -2.11
N LEU A 351 -26.94 -20.51 -2.95
CA LEU A 351 -27.13 -20.41 -4.41
C LEU A 351 -26.92 -21.78 -5.07
N PRO A 352 -27.50 -22.04 -6.27
CA PRO A 352 -27.26 -23.28 -6.99
C PRO A 352 -25.77 -23.52 -7.28
N GLU A 353 -25.27 -24.73 -7.01
CA GLU A 353 -23.87 -25.16 -7.22
C GLU A 353 -23.35 -24.79 -8.63
N ARG A 354 -24.21 -24.93 -9.65
CA ARG A 354 -23.87 -24.64 -11.05
C ARG A 354 -23.30 -23.24 -11.27
N LEU A 355 -23.76 -22.23 -10.50
CA LEU A 355 -23.27 -20.86 -10.60
C LEU A 355 -21.79 -20.71 -10.20
N PHE A 356 -21.24 -21.68 -9.46
CA PHE A 356 -19.84 -21.69 -9.03
C PHE A 356 -18.93 -22.49 -9.95
N HIS A 357 -19.47 -23.15 -10.98
CA HIS A 357 -18.66 -23.92 -11.92
C HIS A 357 -17.88 -23.00 -12.86
N PHE A 358 -16.64 -23.38 -13.18
CA PHE A 358 -15.87 -22.69 -14.21
C PHE A 358 -16.36 -23.08 -15.63
N PRO A 359 -16.48 -22.15 -16.59
CA PRO A 359 -16.22 -20.71 -16.50
C PRO A 359 -17.45 -19.87 -16.07
N LEU A 360 -18.61 -20.48 -15.82
CA LEU A 360 -19.86 -19.78 -15.51
C LEU A 360 -19.73 -18.84 -14.30
N VAL A 361 -18.92 -19.20 -13.30
CA VAL A 361 -18.64 -18.35 -12.14
C VAL A 361 -18.07 -16.99 -12.52
N LEU A 362 -17.21 -16.94 -13.55
CA LEU A 362 -16.59 -15.70 -14.02
C LEU A 362 -17.62 -14.73 -14.64
N VAL A 363 -18.68 -15.27 -15.25
CA VAL A 363 -19.70 -14.47 -15.97
C VAL A 363 -20.42 -13.50 -15.04
N TRP A 364 -20.61 -13.85 -13.77
CA TRP A 364 -21.30 -12.99 -12.81
C TRP A 364 -20.35 -12.34 -11.81
N ILE A 365 -19.30 -13.04 -11.37
CA ILE A 365 -18.42 -12.50 -10.33
C ILE A 365 -17.49 -11.40 -10.85
N VAL A 366 -17.04 -11.49 -12.11
CA VAL A 366 -16.15 -10.49 -12.71
C VAL A 366 -16.90 -9.16 -12.92
N PRO A 367 -18.10 -9.11 -13.54
CA PRO A 367 -18.85 -7.86 -13.62
C PRO A 367 -19.22 -7.27 -12.26
N LEU A 368 -19.61 -8.11 -11.29
CA LEU A 368 -19.92 -7.65 -9.93
C LEU A 368 -18.71 -7.00 -9.26
N THR A 369 -17.52 -7.58 -9.43
CA THR A 369 -16.27 -7.04 -8.89
C THR A 369 -15.86 -5.77 -9.66
N ALA A 370 -15.97 -5.78 -10.99
CA ALA A 370 -15.64 -4.65 -11.86
C ALA A 370 -16.49 -3.40 -11.53
N LEU A 371 -17.76 -3.58 -11.17
CA LEU A 371 -18.65 -2.49 -10.77
C LEU A 371 -18.09 -1.69 -9.57
N VAL A 372 -17.53 -2.38 -8.58
CA VAL A 372 -16.92 -1.72 -7.41
C VAL A 372 -15.49 -1.29 -7.70
N GLN A 373 -14.75 -2.10 -8.48
CA GLN A 373 -13.41 -1.79 -8.96
C GLN A 373 -13.38 -0.51 -9.83
N TRP A 374 -14.50 -0.09 -10.40
CA TRP A 374 -14.60 1.20 -11.12
C TRP A 374 -14.15 2.42 -10.27
N PHE A 375 -14.42 2.37 -8.97
CA PHE A 375 -14.07 3.45 -8.04
C PHE A 375 -12.60 3.43 -7.58
N HIS A 376 -11.87 2.39 -7.96
CA HIS A 376 -10.48 2.21 -7.59
C HIS A 376 -9.53 2.99 -8.49
N GLY A 377 -8.37 3.35 -7.94
CA GLY A 377 -7.37 4.15 -8.65
C GLY A 377 -7.81 5.60 -8.92
N ILE A 378 -8.98 6.02 -8.41
CA ILE A 378 -9.46 7.42 -8.52
C ILE A 378 -8.66 8.32 -7.57
N ARG A 379 -8.31 7.81 -6.38
CA ARG A 379 -7.50 8.53 -5.39
C ARG A 379 -6.01 8.16 -5.43
N GLU A 380 -5.69 6.92 -5.79
CA GLU A 380 -4.32 6.41 -5.90
C GLU A 380 -4.06 5.87 -7.32
N PRO A 381 -3.79 6.74 -8.31
CA PRO A 381 -3.57 6.33 -9.69
C PRO A 381 -2.36 5.39 -9.81
N GLY A 382 -2.44 4.40 -10.69
CA GLY A 382 -1.33 3.49 -11.00
C GLY A 382 -1.30 2.17 -10.20
N GLY A 383 -2.19 1.98 -9.22
CA GLY A 383 -2.33 0.71 -8.52
C GLY A 383 -2.99 -0.38 -9.36
N PHE A 384 -2.49 -1.61 -9.28
CA PHE A 384 -3.12 -2.78 -9.91
C PHE A 384 -3.78 -3.68 -8.87
N GLY A 385 -5.08 -3.88 -9.02
CA GLY A 385 -5.91 -4.64 -8.10
C GLY A 385 -6.69 -3.75 -7.12
N PRO A 386 -7.28 -4.32 -6.07
CA PRO A 386 -8.10 -3.57 -5.12
C PRO A 386 -7.25 -2.65 -4.24
N ASP A 387 -7.81 -1.51 -3.88
CA ASP A 387 -7.18 -0.44 -3.12
C ASP A 387 -7.09 -0.91 -1.67
N THR A 388 -6.15 -0.34 -0.92
CA THR A 388 -6.03 -0.58 0.52
C THR A 388 -6.28 0.69 1.29
N SER A 389 -7.02 0.58 2.39
CA SER A 389 -7.31 1.72 3.24
C SER A 389 -6.83 1.40 4.65
N LEU A 390 -5.89 2.21 5.15
CA LEU A 390 -5.29 2.03 6.48
C LEU A 390 -6.02 2.81 7.58
N THR A 391 -7.02 3.60 7.19
CA THR A 391 -7.79 4.49 8.06
C THR A 391 -8.77 3.71 8.94
N ILE A 392 -9.18 4.31 10.06
CA ILE A 392 -10.13 3.69 11.00
C ILE A 392 -11.48 3.46 10.33
N PHE A 393 -11.91 4.38 9.47
CA PHE A 393 -13.12 4.23 8.65
C PHE A 393 -12.66 4.07 7.21
N PRO A 394 -12.57 2.83 6.70
CA PRO A 394 -12.11 2.61 5.35
C PRO A 394 -13.08 3.19 4.32
N TYR A 395 -12.57 3.54 3.15
CA TYR A 395 -13.42 4.04 2.08
C TYR A 395 -14.49 3.01 1.69
N PRO A 396 -15.74 3.42 1.39
CA PRO A 396 -16.84 2.48 1.15
C PRO A 396 -16.56 1.46 0.05
N HIS A 397 -15.97 1.88 -1.08
CA HIS A 397 -15.60 0.98 -2.18
C HIS A 397 -14.62 -0.13 -1.76
N THR A 398 -13.64 0.17 -0.88
CA THR A 398 -12.70 -0.84 -0.38
C THR A 398 -13.42 -1.87 0.49
N VAL A 399 -14.33 -1.45 1.38
CA VAL A 399 -15.11 -2.39 2.20
C VAL A 399 -16.02 -3.25 1.32
N LEU A 400 -16.65 -2.63 0.31
CA LEU A 400 -17.55 -3.33 -0.61
C LEU A 400 -16.81 -4.37 -1.45
N ILE A 401 -15.63 -4.05 -2.00
CA ILE A 401 -14.90 -5.00 -2.86
C ILE A 401 -14.38 -6.19 -2.06
N TYR A 402 -13.79 -5.96 -0.89
CA TYR A 402 -13.37 -7.05 0.00
C TYR A 402 -14.59 -7.81 0.57
N GLY A 403 -15.73 -7.13 0.71
CA GLY A 403 -17.02 -7.74 0.98
C GLY A 403 -17.43 -8.73 -0.12
N ILE A 404 -17.31 -8.39 -1.40
CA ILE A 404 -17.61 -9.31 -2.52
C ILE A 404 -16.78 -10.60 -2.38
N TYR A 405 -15.46 -10.47 -2.19
CA TYR A 405 -14.59 -11.64 -1.99
C TYR A 405 -14.97 -12.46 -0.75
N PHE A 406 -15.26 -11.79 0.36
CA PHE A 406 -15.66 -12.44 1.61
C PHE A 406 -16.99 -13.19 1.48
N PHE A 407 -18.04 -12.54 0.97
CA PHE A 407 -19.34 -13.17 0.79
C PHE A 407 -19.32 -14.23 -0.30
N PHE A 408 -18.51 -14.08 -1.36
CA PHE A 408 -18.26 -15.16 -2.30
C PHE A 408 -17.73 -16.40 -1.58
N GLY A 409 -16.73 -16.25 -0.72
CA GLY A 409 -16.19 -17.35 0.08
C GLY A 409 -17.26 -18.03 0.95
N ALA A 410 -18.14 -17.25 1.57
CA ALA A 410 -19.26 -17.77 2.36
C ALA A 410 -20.27 -18.55 1.52
N LEU A 411 -20.67 -18.01 0.37
CA LEU A 411 -21.58 -18.66 -0.57
C LEU A 411 -20.95 -19.91 -1.20
N TYR A 412 -19.65 -19.88 -1.46
CA TYR A 412 -18.91 -21.02 -2.00
C TYR A 412 -18.83 -22.20 -1.01
N PHE A 413 -18.78 -21.92 0.30
CA PHE A 413 -18.92 -22.97 1.32
C PHE A 413 -20.30 -23.65 1.23
N ASP A 414 -21.37 -22.87 1.15
CA ASP A 414 -22.74 -23.39 1.07
C ASP A 414 -23.03 -24.10 -0.27
N ALA A 415 -22.30 -23.76 -1.34
CA ALA A 415 -22.42 -24.41 -2.65
C ALA A 415 -21.90 -25.86 -2.69
N ASP A 416 -21.11 -26.28 -1.69
CA ASP A 416 -20.63 -27.66 -1.53
C ASP A 416 -19.85 -28.21 -2.75
N ASP A 417 -18.92 -27.41 -3.31
CA ASP A 417 -18.07 -27.84 -4.44
C ASP A 417 -16.97 -28.83 -4.01
N CYS A 418 -17.37 -30.04 -3.62
CA CYS A 418 -16.49 -31.14 -3.22
C CYS A 418 -15.58 -31.63 -4.36
N GLU A 419 -16.05 -31.52 -5.61
CA GLU A 419 -15.32 -31.97 -6.80
C GLU A 419 -14.32 -30.93 -7.33
N GLY A 420 -14.33 -29.70 -6.79
CA GLY A 420 -13.45 -28.61 -7.20
C GLY A 420 -13.74 -28.10 -8.61
N LYS A 421 -15.00 -28.11 -9.04
CA LYS A 421 -15.46 -27.64 -10.36
C LYS A 421 -15.19 -26.16 -10.59
N ALA A 422 -15.17 -25.34 -9.54
CA ALA A 422 -14.79 -23.93 -9.64
C ALA A 422 -13.31 -23.73 -9.99
N SER A 423 -12.46 -24.68 -9.63
CA SER A 423 -11.00 -24.60 -9.76
C SER A 423 -10.39 -25.64 -10.71
N ARG A 424 -11.24 -26.36 -11.46
CA ARG A 424 -10.85 -27.47 -12.34
C ARG A 424 -9.79 -27.07 -13.37
N PHE A 425 -9.89 -25.86 -13.92
CA PHE A 425 -9.02 -25.35 -14.98
C PHE A 425 -7.86 -24.48 -14.48
N TRP A 426 -7.37 -24.73 -13.25
CA TRP A 426 -6.29 -23.95 -12.66
C TRP A 426 -5.04 -23.79 -13.53
N TRP A 427 -4.71 -24.81 -14.32
CA TRP A 427 -3.56 -24.83 -15.23
C TRP A 427 -3.75 -23.90 -16.44
N ILE A 428 -4.98 -23.49 -16.76
CA ILE A 428 -5.29 -22.42 -17.72
C ILE A 428 -5.40 -21.08 -16.98
N SER A 429 -6.10 -21.06 -15.85
CA SER A 429 -6.38 -19.81 -15.12
C SER A 429 -5.11 -19.10 -14.65
N LEU A 430 -4.11 -19.84 -14.15
CA LEU A 430 -2.84 -19.25 -13.69
C LEU A 430 -2.04 -18.60 -14.83
N PRO A 431 -1.71 -19.29 -15.94
CA PRO A 431 -1.06 -18.65 -17.08
C PRO A 431 -1.88 -17.52 -17.69
N LEU A 432 -3.20 -17.69 -17.84
CA LEU A 432 -4.07 -16.65 -18.41
C LEU A 432 -4.05 -15.39 -17.55
N GLY A 433 -4.13 -15.54 -16.23
CA GLY A 433 -4.03 -14.42 -15.29
C GLY A 433 -2.65 -13.74 -15.36
N LEU A 434 -1.57 -14.50 -15.20
CA LEU A 434 -0.21 -13.95 -15.06
C LEU A 434 0.41 -13.46 -16.37
N LEU A 435 0.14 -14.12 -17.49
CA LEU A 435 0.80 -13.84 -18.78
C LEU A 435 -0.05 -13.02 -19.74
N VAL A 436 -1.36 -12.91 -19.50
CA VAL A 436 -2.28 -12.17 -20.37
C VAL A 436 -2.99 -11.07 -19.62
N CYS A 437 -3.79 -11.39 -18.60
CA CYS A 437 -4.59 -10.38 -17.90
C CYS A 437 -3.73 -9.35 -17.17
N TYR A 438 -2.65 -9.80 -16.52
CA TYR A 438 -1.76 -8.91 -15.78
C TYR A 438 -1.00 -7.93 -16.70
N PRO A 439 -0.21 -8.36 -17.70
CA PRO A 439 0.53 -7.43 -18.54
C PRO A 439 -0.40 -6.49 -19.32
N LEU A 440 -1.51 -7.01 -19.84
CA LEU A 440 -2.49 -6.21 -20.56
C LEU A 440 -3.15 -5.19 -19.62
N GLY A 441 -3.58 -5.60 -18.44
CA GLY A 441 -4.19 -4.71 -17.46
C GLY A 441 -3.22 -3.63 -16.98
N MET A 442 -1.96 -3.97 -16.71
CA MET A 442 -0.90 -3.02 -16.34
C MET A 442 -0.68 -1.99 -17.44
N SER A 443 -0.52 -2.41 -18.70
CA SER A 443 -0.24 -1.48 -19.79
C SER A 443 -1.40 -0.52 -20.05
N LEU A 444 -2.66 -0.93 -19.86
CA LEU A 444 -3.80 -0.02 -19.93
C LEU A 444 -3.89 0.99 -18.77
N ILE A 445 -3.23 0.72 -17.64
CA ILE A 445 -3.23 1.59 -16.46
C ILE A 445 -2.04 2.53 -16.49
N GLU A 446 -0.83 2.01 -16.76
CA GLU A 446 0.42 2.76 -16.72
C GLU A 446 0.69 3.50 -18.04
N GLU A 447 0.29 2.93 -19.17
CA GLU A 447 0.58 3.46 -20.51
C GLU A 447 -0.69 3.56 -21.39
N PRO A 448 -1.75 4.28 -20.94
CA PRO A 448 -3.00 4.38 -21.70
C PRO A 448 -2.82 5.06 -23.07
N ASP A 449 -1.74 5.82 -23.25
CA ASP A 449 -1.41 6.55 -24.48
C ASP A 449 -0.42 5.80 -25.39
N ALA A 450 -0.05 4.56 -25.03
CA ALA A 450 0.81 3.76 -25.89
C ALA A 450 0.18 3.56 -27.27
N GLU A 451 1.01 3.61 -28.32
CA GLU A 451 0.57 3.56 -29.72
C GLU A 451 -0.31 2.33 -30.01
N TRP A 452 0.05 1.18 -29.45
CA TRP A 452 -0.73 -0.04 -29.62
C TRP A 452 -2.10 0.04 -28.93
N VAL A 453 -2.21 0.72 -27.77
CA VAL A 453 -3.47 0.90 -27.03
C VAL A 453 -4.41 1.78 -27.84
N GLN A 454 -3.92 2.93 -28.29
CA GLN A 454 -4.69 3.91 -29.05
C GLN A 454 -5.17 3.35 -30.40
N ASN A 455 -4.36 2.49 -31.04
CA ASN A 455 -4.72 1.83 -32.28
C ASN A 455 -5.71 0.65 -32.11
N ALA A 456 -5.60 -0.10 -31.00
CA ALA A 456 -6.39 -1.32 -30.80
C ALA A 456 -7.69 -1.11 -30.01
N ILE A 457 -7.73 -0.12 -29.10
CA ILE A 457 -8.80 0.05 -28.13
C ILE A 457 -9.34 1.48 -28.19
N PRO A 458 -10.66 1.67 -28.42
CA PRO A 458 -11.26 2.99 -28.36
C PRO A 458 -11.01 3.66 -27.00
N ALA A 459 -10.67 4.95 -26.98
CA ALA A 459 -10.32 5.69 -25.76
C ALA A 459 -11.36 5.54 -24.63
N GLY A 460 -12.66 5.50 -24.95
CA GLY A 460 -13.74 5.31 -23.98
C GLY A 460 -13.80 3.91 -23.34
N LEU A 461 -13.12 2.91 -23.93
CA LEU A 461 -13.09 1.52 -23.47
C LEU A 461 -11.80 1.15 -22.72
N VAL A 462 -10.74 1.97 -22.78
CA VAL A 462 -9.46 1.71 -22.10
C VAL A 462 -9.65 1.46 -20.61
N ARG A 463 -10.31 2.39 -19.91
CA ARG A 463 -10.57 2.26 -18.47
C ARG A 463 -11.53 1.11 -18.12
N PRO A 464 -12.71 0.96 -18.76
CA PRO A 464 -13.58 -0.20 -18.53
C PRO A 464 -12.84 -1.53 -18.71
N LEU A 465 -12.02 -1.66 -19.76
CA LEU A 465 -11.26 -2.86 -20.02
C LEU A 465 -10.19 -3.10 -18.95
N ALA A 466 -9.45 -2.08 -18.54
CA ALA A 466 -8.48 -2.17 -17.45
C ALA A 466 -9.13 -2.66 -16.14
N VAL A 467 -10.30 -2.13 -15.78
CA VAL A 467 -11.06 -2.53 -14.58
C VAL A 467 -11.51 -4.00 -14.66
N VAL A 468 -12.04 -4.42 -15.83
CA VAL A 468 -12.45 -5.81 -16.05
C VAL A 468 -11.24 -6.75 -16.00
N LEU A 469 -10.10 -6.37 -16.57
CA LEU A 469 -8.88 -7.17 -16.55
C LEU A 469 -8.31 -7.34 -15.15
N GLN A 470 -8.32 -6.30 -14.32
CA GLN A 470 -7.93 -6.39 -12.91
C GLN A 470 -8.83 -7.35 -12.12
N ALA A 471 -10.16 -7.22 -12.29
CA ALA A 471 -11.11 -8.12 -11.65
C ALA A 471 -10.94 -9.57 -12.13
N LEU A 472 -10.80 -9.76 -13.44
CA LEU A 472 -10.57 -11.06 -14.05
C LEU A 472 -9.26 -11.69 -13.57
N PHE A 473 -8.18 -10.91 -13.52
CA PHE A 473 -6.89 -11.33 -12.96
C PHE A 473 -7.06 -11.88 -11.54
N ALA A 474 -7.67 -11.11 -10.64
CA ALA A 474 -7.82 -11.51 -9.24
C ALA A 474 -8.56 -12.85 -9.12
N TRP A 475 -9.68 -13.02 -9.84
CA TRP A 475 -10.45 -14.26 -9.82
C TRP A 475 -9.74 -15.45 -10.46
N LEU A 476 -9.06 -15.25 -11.59
CA LEU A 476 -8.27 -16.30 -12.24
C LEU A 476 -7.15 -16.81 -11.32
N LEU A 477 -6.46 -15.90 -10.62
CA LEU A 477 -5.43 -16.26 -9.66
C LEU A 477 -6.01 -16.95 -8.42
N ILE A 478 -7.16 -16.50 -7.89
CA ILE A 478 -7.85 -17.17 -6.78
C ILE A 478 -8.21 -18.61 -7.15
N PHE A 479 -8.96 -18.81 -8.24
CA PHE A 479 -9.38 -20.16 -8.65
C PHE A 479 -8.19 -21.02 -9.09
N GLY A 480 -7.20 -20.41 -9.73
CA GLY A 480 -5.94 -21.04 -10.10
C GLY A 480 -5.19 -21.56 -8.88
N MET A 481 -5.01 -20.73 -7.86
CA MET A 481 -4.32 -21.13 -6.63
C MET A 481 -5.12 -22.16 -5.82
N MET A 482 -6.46 -22.04 -5.77
CA MET A 482 -7.31 -23.06 -5.14
C MET A 482 -7.17 -24.42 -5.82
N GLY A 483 -7.16 -24.47 -7.16
CA GLY A 483 -7.04 -25.71 -7.92
C GLY A 483 -5.62 -26.30 -7.91
N LEU A 484 -4.59 -25.45 -7.91
CA LEU A 484 -3.22 -25.89 -7.71
C LEU A 484 -3.08 -26.58 -6.34
N PHE A 485 -3.52 -25.92 -5.26
CA PHE A 485 -3.39 -26.43 -3.90
C PHE A 485 -4.25 -27.67 -3.62
N SER A 486 -5.43 -27.78 -4.26
CA SER A 486 -6.22 -29.01 -4.17
C SER A 486 -5.51 -30.21 -4.80
N ARG A 487 -4.63 -29.99 -5.79
CA ARG A 487 -3.82 -31.04 -6.41
C ARG A 487 -2.57 -31.38 -5.59
N ILE A 488 -1.79 -30.38 -5.19
CA ILE A 488 -0.47 -30.61 -4.57
C ILE A 488 -0.52 -30.75 -3.04
N CYS A 489 -1.60 -30.31 -2.39
CA CYS A 489 -1.72 -30.24 -0.91
C CYS A 489 -3.01 -30.88 -0.36
N SER A 490 -3.61 -31.83 -1.08
CA SER A 490 -4.81 -32.56 -0.61
C SER A 490 -4.55 -33.48 0.59
N ARG A 491 -3.31 -33.93 0.78
CA ARG A 491 -2.93 -34.83 1.88
C ARG A 491 -2.43 -34.07 3.10
N GLN A 492 -2.62 -34.66 4.27
CA GLN A 492 -2.12 -34.10 5.52
C GLN A 492 -0.58 -34.03 5.52
N ASN A 493 -0.04 -32.81 5.64
CA ASN A 493 1.39 -32.57 5.81
C ASN A 493 1.66 -31.84 7.13
N ARG A 494 2.54 -32.38 7.97
CA ARG A 494 2.87 -31.81 9.28
C ARG A 494 3.56 -30.45 9.19
N ALA A 495 4.45 -30.26 8.21
CA ALA A 495 5.18 -29.00 8.02
C ALA A 495 4.22 -27.88 7.56
N ILE A 496 3.38 -28.17 6.56
CA ILE A 496 2.37 -27.22 6.07
C ILE A 496 1.39 -26.87 7.20
N ARG A 497 0.97 -27.87 7.99
CA ARG A 497 0.12 -27.64 9.15
C ARG A 497 0.80 -26.72 10.17
N TYR A 498 2.09 -26.89 10.41
CA TYR A 498 2.86 -26.05 11.31
C TYR A 498 2.92 -24.60 10.81
N ILE A 499 3.22 -24.39 9.53
CA ILE A 499 3.24 -23.04 8.91
C ILE A 499 1.84 -22.41 8.92
N SER A 500 0.79 -23.20 8.66
CA SER A 500 -0.59 -22.72 8.73
C SER A 500 -0.98 -22.33 10.17
N ASP A 501 -0.58 -23.13 11.16
CA ASP A 501 -0.78 -22.86 12.59
C ASP A 501 0.05 -21.65 13.08
N SER A 502 1.17 -21.32 12.44
CA SER A 502 2.01 -20.15 12.78
C SER A 502 1.60 -18.87 12.04
N SER A 503 0.86 -19.00 10.93
CA SER A 503 0.54 -17.90 10.01
C SER A 503 -0.01 -16.63 10.68
N TYR A 504 -0.85 -16.79 11.71
CA TYR A 504 -1.43 -15.64 12.39
C TYR A 504 -0.39 -14.83 13.17
N PHE A 505 0.52 -15.49 13.89
CA PHE A 505 1.60 -14.80 14.59
C PHE A 505 2.58 -14.16 13.61
N LEU A 506 2.95 -14.88 12.54
CA LEU A 506 3.83 -14.35 11.50
C LEU A 506 3.26 -13.06 10.91
N TYR A 507 1.96 -13.03 10.62
CA TYR A 507 1.28 -11.81 10.17
C TYR A 507 1.38 -10.67 11.18
N LEU A 508 1.14 -10.93 12.48
CA LEU A 508 1.16 -9.88 13.51
C LEU A 508 2.56 -9.27 13.74
N ALA A 509 3.64 -10.03 13.57
CA ALA A 509 4.96 -9.66 14.05
C ALA A 509 6.00 -9.35 12.96
N HIS A 510 5.71 -9.60 11.68
CA HIS A 510 6.74 -9.54 10.64
C HIS A 510 7.22 -8.14 10.29
N ILE A 511 6.34 -7.12 10.14
CA ILE A 511 6.76 -5.81 9.59
C ILE A 511 7.90 -5.15 10.37
N PRO A 512 7.87 -5.07 11.72
CA PRO A 512 8.99 -4.49 12.46
C PRO A 512 10.31 -5.25 12.17
N LEU A 513 10.25 -6.58 12.13
CA LEU A 513 11.42 -7.41 11.81
C LEU A 513 11.86 -7.28 10.34
N VAL A 514 10.94 -7.06 9.39
CA VAL A 514 11.28 -6.76 7.99
C VAL A 514 12.20 -5.55 7.92
N PHE A 515 11.82 -4.44 8.55
CA PHE A 515 12.62 -3.21 8.54
C PHE A 515 14.00 -3.41 9.17
N LEU A 516 14.05 -4.13 10.30
CA LEU A 516 15.30 -4.42 10.97
C LEU A 516 16.24 -5.25 10.08
N VAL A 517 15.73 -6.34 9.47
CA VAL A 517 16.54 -7.20 8.60
C VAL A 517 16.99 -6.45 7.35
N GLN A 518 16.09 -5.71 6.69
CA GLN A 518 16.43 -4.90 5.51
C GLN A 518 17.50 -3.86 5.83
N HIS A 519 17.45 -3.22 7.00
CA HIS A 519 18.45 -2.24 7.42
C HIS A 519 19.86 -2.84 7.50
N PHE A 520 19.99 -4.08 7.94
CA PHE A 520 21.30 -4.77 7.96
C PHE A 520 21.67 -5.35 6.61
N VAL A 521 20.70 -5.87 5.85
CA VAL A 521 20.97 -6.48 4.54
C VAL A 521 21.37 -5.43 3.50
N LYS A 522 20.90 -4.18 3.60
CA LYS A 522 21.21 -3.13 2.61
C LYS A 522 22.72 -2.88 2.47
N SER A 523 23.49 -2.99 3.55
CA SER A 523 24.94 -2.77 3.55
C SER A 523 25.74 -3.92 2.96
N ILE A 524 25.12 -5.09 2.77
CA ILE A 524 25.77 -6.24 2.13
C ILE A 524 25.86 -5.95 0.63
N PRO A 525 27.05 -5.99 0.01
CA PRO A 525 27.17 -5.85 -1.44
C PRO A 525 26.60 -7.09 -2.14
N GLY A 526 25.84 -6.90 -3.22
CA GLY A 526 25.29 -8.01 -4.00
C GLY A 526 24.02 -7.65 -4.78
N PRO A 527 23.55 -8.57 -5.65
CA PRO A 527 22.37 -8.35 -6.46
C PRO A 527 21.09 -8.39 -5.60
N ALA A 528 20.09 -7.62 -6.03
CA ALA A 528 18.80 -7.47 -5.38
C ALA A 528 18.11 -8.80 -5.02
N PHE A 529 18.10 -9.77 -5.95
CA PHE A 529 17.50 -11.09 -5.74
C PHE A 529 18.14 -11.89 -4.61
N LEU A 530 19.47 -11.79 -4.45
CA LEU A 530 20.17 -12.49 -3.38
C LEU A 530 19.83 -11.86 -2.03
N LYS A 531 19.86 -10.53 -1.95
CA LYS A 531 19.51 -9.78 -0.73
C LYS A 531 18.05 -9.98 -0.32
N PHE A 532 17.14 -9.99 -1.29
CA PHE A 532 15.74 -10.36 -1.12
C PHE A 532 15.60 -11.77 -0.53
N GLY A 533 16.29 -12.75 -1.11
CA GLY A 533 16.26 -14.15 -0.63
C GLY A 533 16.77 -14.28 0.80
N ILE A 534 17.87 -13.61 1.13
CA ILE A 534 18.41 -13.55 2.50
C ILE A 534 17.37 -12.95 3.45
N THR A 535 16.82 -11.78 3.11
CA THR A 535 15.80 -11.11 3.92
C THR A 535 14.61 -12.02 4.19
N PHE A 536 14.05 -12.64 3.15
CA PHE A 536 12.90 -13.53 3.26
C PHE A 536 13.19 -14.76 4.13
N VAL A 537 14.32 -15.42 3.94
CA VAL A 537 14.68 -16.65 4.67
C VAL A 537 14.97 -16.35 6.14
N VAL A 538 15.78 -15.32 6.42
CA VAL A 538 16.14 -14.92 7.79
C VAL A 538 14.90 -14.49 8.56
N LEU A 539 14.10 -13.61 7.97
CA LEU A 539 12.85 -13.13 8.58
C LEU A 539 11.90 -14.29 8.90
N THR A 540 11.64 -15.16 7.93
CA THR A 540 10.75 -16.32 8.13
C THR A 540 11.30 -17.25 9.21
N GLY A 541 12.61 -17.53 9.19
CA GLY A 541 13.27 -18.39 10.19
C GLY A 541 13.17 -17.82 11.61
N VAL A 542 13.50 -16.54 11.79
CA VAL A 542 13.41 -15.84 13.09
C VAL A 542 11.97 -15.86 13.61
N LEU A 543 10.99 -15.54 12.77
CA LEU A 543 9.57 -15.57 13.15
C LEU A 543 9.11 -16.97 13.57
N LEU A 544 9.55 -18.03 12.88
CA LEU A 544 9.20 -19.42 13.22
C LEU A 544 9.87 -19.88 14.52
N ILE A 545 11.11 -19.42 14.80
CA ILE A 545 11.79 -19.68 16.07
C ILE A 545 11.05 -19.00 17.22
N ILE A 546 10.72 -17.70 17.07
CA ILE A 546 9.94 -16.96 18.07
C ILE A 546 8.58 -17.65 18.29
N TYR A 547 7.93 -18.08 17.21
CA TYR A 547 6.67 -18.82 17.31
C TYR A 547 6.82 -20.08 18.16
N GLU A 548 7.80 -20.94 17.87
CA GLU A 548 7.97 -22.23 18.55
C GLU A 548 8.24 -22.07 20.05
N PHE A 549 9.15 -21.17 20.41
CA PHE A 549 9.66 -21.08 21.77
C PHE A 549 8.91 -20.07 22.64
N VAL A 550 8.40 -18.98 22.07
CA VAL A 550 7.80 -17.86 22.83
C VAL A 550 6.27 -17.86 22.75
N ILE A 551 5.70 -18.27 21.60
CA ILE A 551 4.27 -18.07 21.35
C ILE A 551 3.47 -19.36 21.48
N ARG A 552 3.88 -20.44 20.83
CA ARG A 552 3.06 -21.62 20.55
C ARG A 552 2.43 -22.27 21.78
N TYR A 553 3.18 -22.32 22.89
CA TYR A 553 2.76 -22.99 24.13
C TYR A 553 2.39 -22.02 25.25
N THR A 554 2.15 -20.75 24.94
CA THR A 554 1.79 -19.72 25.93
C THR A 554 0.32 -19.31 25.85
N PHE A 555 -0.10 -18.41 26.74
CA PHE A 555 -1.42 -17.79 26.67
C PHE A 555 -1.64 -17.07 25.34
N ILE A 556 -0.60 -16.42 24.80
CA ILE A 556 -0.64 -15.75 23.49
C ILE A 556 -0.92 -16.76 22.37
N GLY A 557 -0.18 -17.87 22.32
CA GLY A 557 -0.46 -18.93 21.34
C GLY A 557 -1.86 -19.52 21.50
N THR A 558 -2.34 -19.65 22.75
CA THR A 558 -3.70 -20.11 23.04
C THR A 558 -4.76 -19.13 22.54
N LEU A 559 -4.51 -17.82 22.64
CA LEU A 559 -5.36 -16.75 22.15
C LEU A 559 -5.38 -16.70 20.61
N LEU A 560 -4.25 -16.91 19.95
CA LEU A 560 -4.15 -16.87 18.49
C LEU A 560 -4.65 -18.16 17.82
N ASN A 561 -4.16 -19.32 18.27
CA ASN A 561 -4.30 -20.60 17.54
C ASN A 561 -5.03 -21.70 18.32
N GLY A 562 -5.44 -21.41 19.56
CA GLY A 562 -6.05 -22.37 20.48
C GLY A 562 -5.02 -23.14 21.30
N LYS A 563 -5.50 -23.82 22.34
CA LYS A 563 -4.63 -24.50 23.32
C LYS A 563 -3.81 -25.58 22.61
N ARG A 564 -2.49 -25.52 22.74
CA ARG A 564 -1.55 -26.54 22.28
C ARG A 564 -0.73 -27.04 23.47
N THR A 565 -0.46 -28.34 23.50
CA THR A 565 0.34 -28.99 24.54
C THR A 565 1.65 -29.50 23.95
N ARG A 566 2.73 -29.42 24.73
CA ARG A 566 4.01 -30.02 24.31
C ARG A 566 3.82 -31.54 24.22
N PRO A 567 4.37 -32.19 23.18
CA PRO A 567 4.40 -33.65 23.17
C PRO A 567 5.13 -34.14 24.44
N PRO A 568 4.66 -35.22 25.07
CA PRO A 568 5.30 -35.76 26.26
C PRO A 568 6.78 -36.06 25.94
N LYS A 569 7.70 -35.67 26.83
CA LYS A 569 9.11 -36.07 26.70
C LYS A 569 9.13 -37.59 26.67
N LEU A 570 9.67 -38.17 25.60
CA LEU A 570 9.96 -39.61 25.58
C LEU A 570 10.86 -39.90 26.79
N PRO A 571 10.57 -40.93 27.61
CA PRO A 571 11.47 -41.30 28.69
C PRO A 571 12.85 -41.55 28.11
N ASN A 572 13.88 -40.95 28.73
CA ASN A 572 15.27 -41.14 28.35
C ASN A 572 15.51 -42.66 28.24
N ARG A 573 15.81 -43.14 27.03
CA ARG A 573 16.28 -44.51 26.80
C ARG A 573 17.76 -44.59 27.08
#